data_AF-A0A7Z7FVC2-F1
#
_entry.id   AF-A0A7Z7FVC2-F1
#
_cell.length_a   1.000
_cell.length_b   1.000
_cell.length_c   1.000
_cell.angle_alpha   90.00
_cell.angle_beta   90.00
_cell.angle_gamma   90.00
#
_symmetry.space_group_name_H-M   'P 1'
#
loop_
_entity.id
_entity.type
_entity.pdbx_description
1 polymer ?
#
loop_
_entity_poly.entity_id
_entity_poly.type
_entity_poly.pdbx_seq_one_letter_code
_entity_poly.pdbx_strand_id
1 'polypeptide(L)'
;MLNGIHPSLTGELLAVLDAMGHGDAIVVSDAHFPAERLGRRVLTAAESDMPALARAICTVLPLDAARPAEGMADDGPDAAPGGRLGLHDDIESATGLAPGTLRLLERDDLYAAAGEAFAVIRTGELRAFGNLVLRKGLAVPLQL
;
A
#
# COMPACT_ATOMS: atom_id res chain seq x y z
N MET A 1 -6.24 4.70 21.28
CA MET A 1 -6.00 3.30 20.89
C MET A 1 -7.29 2.53 21.08
N LEU A 2 -7.57 1.54 20.21
CA LEU A 2 -8.79 0.72 20.24
C LEU A 2 -8.41 -0.76 20.45
N ASN A 3 -9.27 -1.51 21.15
CA ASN A 3 -9.07 -2.95 21.32
C ASN A 3 -9.21 -3.66 19.97
N GLY A 4 -8.27 -4.56 19.64
CA GLY A 4 -8.30 -5.34 18.41
C GLY A 4 -7.84 -4.59 17.14
N ILE A 5 -7.39 -3.33 17.27
CA ILE A 5 -6.92 -2.51 16.16
C ILE A 5 -5.43 -2.19 16.36
N HIS A 6 -4.63 -2.35 15.30
CA HIS A 6 -3.20 -2.08 15.37
C HIS A 6 -2.93 -0.60 15.70
N PRO A 7 -1.99 -0.26 16.60
CA PRO A 7 -1.80 1.11 17.10
C PRO A 7 -1.36 2.12 16.03
N SER A 8 -0.70 1.68 14.95
CA SER A 8 -0.36 2.54 13.80
C SER A 8 -1.58 2.99 12.99
N LEU A 9 -2.74 2.34 13.17
CA LEU A 9 -3.99 2.76 12.55
C LEU A 9 -4.62 3.88 13.38
N THR A 10 -4.15 5.10 13.14
CA THR A 10 -4.68 6.31 13.78
C THR A 10 -6.16 6.52 13.42
N GLY A 11 -6.87 7.35 14.20
CA GLY A 11 -8.28 7.66 13.90
C GLY A 11 -8.47 8.28 12.51
N GLU A 12 -7.51 9.10 12.06
CA GLU A 12 -7.54 9.68 10.72
C GLU A 12 -7.36 8.61 9.63
N LEU A 13 -6.39 7.71 9.80
CA LEU A 13 -6.17 6.61 8.85
C LEU A 13 -7.38 5.67 8.81
N LEU A 14 -7.94 5.30 9.96
CA LEU A 14 -9.15 4.47 10.01
C LEU A 14 -10.33 5.14 9.28
N ALA A 15 -10.52 6.45 9.45
CA ALA A 15 -11.56 7.19 8.75
C ALA A 15 -11.36 7.19 7.22
N VAL A 16 -10.10 7.23 6.74
CA VAL A 16 -9.79 7.08 5.31
C VAL A 16 -10.19 5.69 4.82
N LEU A 17 -9.72 4.64 5.51
CA LEU A 17 -9.95 3.26 5.11
C LEU A 17 -11.43 2.88 5.13
N ASP A 18 -12.19 3.39 6.10
CA ASP A 18 -13.63 3.18 6.22
C ASP A 18 -14.38 3.84 5.06
N ALA A 19 -14.03 5.09 4.73
CA ALA A 19 -14.68 5.87 3.67
C ALA A 19 -14.44 5.33 2.24
N MET A 20 -13.39 4.54 2.02
CA MET A 20 -13.12 3.90 0.74
C MET A 20 -14.25 2.93 0.33
N GLY A 21 -14.65 2.95 -0.93
CA GLY A 21 -15.53 1.97 -1.54
C GLY A 21 -14.78 0.74 -2.07
N HIS A 22 -15.52 -0.26 -2.56
CA HIS A 22 -14.94 -1.38 -3.29
C HIS A 22 -14.27 -0.88 -4.59
N GLY A 23 -13.02 -1.30 -4.82
CA GLY A 23 -12.21 -0.90 -5.98
C GLY A 23 -11.39 0.36 -5.75
N ASP A 24 -11.68 1.15 -4.70
CA ASP A 24 -10.84 2.28 -4.33
C ASP A 24 -9.44 1.80 -3.91
N ALA A 25 -8.45 2.59 -4.29
CA ALA A 25 -7.05 2.31 -4.01
C ALA A 25 -6.49 3.26 -2.96
N ILE A 26 -5.57 2.78 -2.14
CA ILE A 26 -4.73 3.59 -1.26
C ILE A 26 -3.27 3.25 -1.54
N VAL A 27 -2.43 4.27 -1.65
CA VAL A 27 -0.98 4.08 -1.81
C VAL A 27 -0.31 4.16 -0.45
N VAL A 28 0.50 3.18 -0.11
CA VAL A 28 1.45 3.23 1.01
C VAL A 28 2.83 3.42 0.40
N SER A 29 3.41 4.61 0.58
CA SER A 29 4.60 5.02 -0.16
C SER A 29 5.85 5.04 0.72
N ASP A 30 7.00 4.93 0.07
CA ASP A 30 8.29 5.23 0.68
C ASP A 30 8.44 6.73 0.96
N ALA A 31 9.53 7.10 1.64
CA ALA A 31 9.83 8.49 2.03
C ALA A 31 10.18 9.39 0.83
N HIS A 32 10.58 8.82 -0.31
CA HIS A 32 11.03 9.54 -1.50
C HIS A 32 9.91 9.80 -2.51
N PHE A 33 8.79 9.08 -2.36
CA PHE A 33 7.63 9.20 -3.24
C PHE A 33 7.07 10.64 -3.26
N PRO A 34 6.73 11.20 -4.44
CA PRO A 34 6.20 12.55 -4.56
C PRO A 34 4.72 12.64 -4.15
N ALA A 35 4.40 12.23 -2.92
CA ALA A 35 3.05 12.10 -2.39
C ALA A 35 2.24 13.41 -2.49
N GLU A 36 2.82 14.54 -2.08
CA GLU A 36 2.16 15.86 -2.12
C GLU A 36 1.85 16.35 -3.55
N ARG A 37 2.59 15.85 -4.56
CA ARG A 37 2.38 16.22 -5.96
C ARG A 37 1.32 15.36 -6.63
N LEU A 38 1.29 14.06 -6.32
CA LEU A 38 0.43 13.08 -6.99
C LEU A 38 -0.86 12.79 -6.23
N GLY A 39 -0.82 12.79 -4.90
CA GLY A 39 -1.93 12.38 -4.06
C GLY A 39 -3.01 13.44 -3.94
N ARG A 40 -4.28 13.02 -4.08
CA ARG A 40 -5.45 13.88 -3.83
C ARG A 40 -5.65 14.18 -2.34
N ARG A 41 -5.24 13.24 -1.49
CA ARG A 41 -5.23 13.32 -0.03
C ARG A 41 -3.97 12.62 0.47
N VAL A 42 -3.19 13.30 1.30
CA VAL A 42 -1.92 12.78 1.81
C VAL A 42 -1.98 12.66 3.33
N LEU A 43 -1.62 11.49 3.84
CA LEU A 43 -1.35 11.24 5.26
C LEU A 43 0.14 10.98 5.43
N THR A 44 0.70 11.35 6.59
CA THR A 44 2.10 11.06 6.92
C THR A 44 2.17 10.11 8.12
N ALA A 45 2.88 9.01 7.96
CA ALA A 45 3.20 8.02 8.99
C ALA A 45 4.73 7.82 9.04
N ALA A 46 5.47 8.91 9.27
CA ALA A 46 6.93 8.97 9.13
C ALA A 46 7.71 8.01 10.05
N GLU A 47 7.10 7.55 11.14
CA GLU A 47 7.71 6.59 12.07
C GLU A 47 7.47 5.13 11.68
N SER A 48 6.62 4.87 10.68
CA SER A 48 6.29 3.52 10.23
C SER A 48 7.18 3.11 9.06
N ASP A 49 7.60 1.85 9.05
CA ASP A 49 8.06 1.19 7.82
C ASP A 49 6.85 0.80 6.96
N MET A 50 7.05 0.81 5.64
CA MET A 50 5.96 0.59 4.69
C MET A 50 5.36 -0.81 4.81
N PRO A 51 6.14 -1.92 4.85
CA PRO A 51 5.56 -3.25 4.98
C PRO A 51 4.78 -3.46 6.29
N ALA A 52 5.25 -2.96 7.44
CA ALA A 52 4.51 -3.08 8.69
C ALA A 52 3.22 -2.26 8.67
N LEU A 53 3.22 -1.06 8.09
CA LEU A 53 2.00 -0.28 7.95
C LEU A 53 1.01 -0.97 6.99
N ALA A 54 1.49 -1.53 5.88
CA ALA A 54 0.67 -2.31 4.97
C ALA A 54 0.05 -3.53 5.69
N ARG A 55 0.83 -4.25 6.49
CA ARG A 55 0.36 -5.35 7.33
C ARG A 55 -0.74 -4.90 8.28
N ALA A 56 -0.55 -3.76 8.95
CA ALA A 56 -1.55 -3.18 9.84
C ALA A 56 -2.84 -2.82 9.07
N ILE A 57 -2.73 -2.17 7.91
CA ILE A 57 -3.89 -1.82 7.07
C ILE A 57 -4.66 -3.08 6.67
N CYS A 58 -3.97 -4.14 6.25
CA CYS A 58 -4.58 -5.39 5.82
C CYS A 58 -5.31 -6.16 6.94
N THR A 59 -5.16 -5.79 8.22
CA THR A 59 -5.96 -6.40 9.30
C THR A 59 -7.40 -5.90 9.34
N VAL A 60 -7.67 -4.74 8.75
CA VAL A 60 -9.01 -4.11 8.71
C VAL A 60 -9.53 -3.86 7.30
N LEU A 61 -8.64 -3.80 6.30
CA LEU A 61 -8.97 -3.57 4.90
C LEU A 61 -9.01 -4.90 4.15
N PRO A 62 -10.20 -5.39 3.73
CA PRO A 62 -10.26 -6.53 2.82
C PRO A 62 -9.64 -6.14 1.49
N LEU A 63 -8.80 -7.00 0.91
CA LEU A 63 -8.19 -6.75 -0.39
C LEU A 63 -9.08 -7.24 -1.54
N ASP A 64 -8.99 -6.55 -2.67
CA ASP A 64 -9.68 -6.92 -3.90
C ASP A 64 -9.21 -8.29 -4.42
N ALA A 65 -10.15 -9.15 -4.84
CA ALA A 65 -9.81 -10.51 -5.26
C ALA A 65 -9.09 -10.55 -6.63
N ALA A 66 -9.29 -9.56 -7.49
CA ALA A 66 -8.72 -9.53 -8.83
C ALA A 66 -7.41 -8.75 -8.89
N ARG A 67 -7.31 -7.65 -8.11
CA ARG A 67 -6.13 -6.77 -8.04
C ARG A 67 -5.88 -6.35 -6.59
N PRO A 68 -5.44 -7.26 -5.70
CA PRO A 68 -5.31 -6.98 -4.27
C PRO A 68 -4.25 -5.92 -3.97
N ALA A 69 -3.06 -6.08 -4.55
CA ALA A 69 -1.94 -5.17 -4.35
C ALA A 69 -1.01 -5.14 -5.58
N GLU A 70 -0.36 -4.00 -5.79
CA GLU A 70 0.57 -3.76 -6.90
C GLU A 70 1.78 -2.96 -6.37
N GLY A 71 3.00 -3.42 -6.62
CA GLY A 71 4.25 -2.77 -6.17
C GLY A 71 4.95 -2.00 -7.29
N MET A 72 5.96 -1.21 -6.95
CA MET A 72 6.83 -0.55 -7.93
C MET A 72 7.99 -1.45 -8.34
N ALA A 73 8.19 -1.65 -9.65
CA ALA A 73 9.38 -2.28 -10.18
C ALA A 73 10.61 -1.36 -10.00
N ASP A 74 11.77 -1.95 -9.73
CA ASP A 74 13.06 -1.29 -9.89
C ASP A 74 13.31 -1.01 -11.37
N ASP A 75 13.52 0.26 -11.71
CA ASP A 75 13.85 0.75 -13.06
C ASP A 75 15.30 1.26 -13.16
N GLY A 76 16.13 0.92 -12.16
CA GLY A 76 17.54 1.24 -12.12
C GLY A 76 18.35 0.54 -13.22
N PRO A 77 19.55 1.05 -13.56
CA PRO A 77 20.39 0.48 -14.61
C PRO A 77 20.85 -0.96 -14.33
N ASP A 78 20.88 -1.36 -13.06
CA ASP A 78 21.30 -2.69 -12.60
C ASP A 78 20.10 -3.56 -12.14
N ALA A 79 18.87 -3.16 -12.49
CA ALA A 79 17.66 -3.88 -12.08
C ALA A 79 17.65 -5.32 -12.59
N ALA A 80 17.21 -6.24 -11.73
CA ALA A 80 16.98 -7.63 -12.12
C ALA A 80 15.85 -7.71 -13.17
N PRO A 81 15.78 -8.77 -14.00
CA PRO A 81 14.65 -8.98 -14.89
C PRO A 81 13.32 -8.93 -14.14
N GLY A 82 12.42 -8.04 -14.57
CA GLY A 82 11.13 -7.79 -13.91
C GLY A 82 11.19 -6.84 -12.70
N GLY A 83 12.35 -6.23 -12.41
CA GLY A 83 12.50 -5.18 -11.41
C GLY A 83 12.24 -5.61 -9.98
N ARG A 84 12.34 -6.91 -9.67
CA ARG A 84 12.01 -7.45 -8.34
C ARG A 84 13.13 -7.22 -7.33
N LEU A 85 12.76 -6.82 -6.12
CA LEU A 85 13.62 -6.55 -4.96
C LEU A 85 13.17 -7.40 -3.76
N GLY A 86 14.05 -7.60 -2.78
CA GLY A 86 13.68 -8.29 -1.53
C GLY A 86 12.55 -7.60 -0.75
N LEU A 87 12.36 -6.30 -0.94
CA LEU A 87 11.23 -5.55 -0.40
C LEU A 87 9.86 -6.08 -0.90
N HIS A 88 9.81 -6.63 -2.11
CA HIS A 88 8.58 -7.20 -2.66
C HIS A 88 8.17 -8.49 -1.95
N ASP A 89 9.13 -9.27 -1.45
CA ASP A 89 8.86 -10.43 -0.60
C ASP A 89 8.28 -9.98 0.76
N ASP A 90 8.79 -8.88 1.33
CA ASP A 90 8.25 -8.28 2.56
C ASP A 90 6.81 -7.80 2.35
N ILE A 91 6.51 -7.18 1.19
CA ILE A 91 5.16 -6.73 0.82
C ILE A 91 4.21 -7.91 0.71
N GLU A 92 4.61 -8.99 0.03
CA GLU A 92 3.77 -10.19 -0.11
C GLU A 92 3.46 -10.78 1.27
N SER A 93 4.46 -10.89 2.15
CA SER A 93 4.28 -11.31 3.54
C SER A 93 3.36 -10.38 4.33
N ALA A 94 3.46 -9.07 4.13
CA ALA A 94 2.64 -8.08 4.81
C ALA A 94 1.17 -8.13 4.37
N THR A 95 0.93 -8.37 3.09
CA THR A 95 -0.41 -8.36 2.47
C THR A 95 -1.08 -9.74 2.44
N GLY A 96 -0.35 -10.80 2.81
CA GLY A 96 -0.85 -12.18 2.75
C GLY A 96 -0.89 -12.76 1.34
N LEU A 97 -0.20 -12.15 0.38
CA LEU A 97 -0.09 -12.66 -0.98
C LEU A 97 0.85 -13.88 -1.02
N ALA A 98 0.60 -14.76 -2.00
CA ALA A 98 1.50 -15.88 -2.24
C ALA A 98 2.87 -15.38 -2.73
N PRO A 99 3.97 -16.03 -2.34
CA PRO A 99 5.30 -15.64 -2.77
C PRO A 99 5.43 -15.57 -4.30
N GLY A 100 6.03 -14.49 -4.80
CA GLY A 100 6.25 -14.26 -6.24
C GLY A 100 5.03 -13.82 -7.03
N THR A 101 3.90 -13.50 -6.38
CA THR A 101 2.65 -13.14 -7.06
C THR A 101 2.32 -11.65 -7.03
N LEU A 102 3.09 -10.83 -6.31
CA LEU A 102 2.93 -9.39 -6.36
C LEU A 102 3.19 -8.88 -7.78
N ARG A 103 2.18 -8.24 -8.36
CA ARG A 103 2.31 -7.55 -9.63
C ARG A 103 3.18 -6.32 -9.45
N LEU A 104 4.20 -6.17 -10.27
CA LEU A 104 5.07 -5.00 -10.30
C LEU A 104 4.67 -4.10 -11.48
N LEU A 105 4.54 -2.82 -11.18
CA LEU A 105 4.23 -1.76 -12.14
C LEU A 105 5.49 -0.97 -12.44
N GLU A 106 5.59 -0.52 -13.69
CA GLU A 106 6.55 0.51 -14.06
C GLU A 106 6.23 1.81 -13.31
N ARG A 107 7.23 2.69 -13.17
CA ARG A 107 7.12 3.94 -12.43
C ARG A 107 5.92 4.79 -12.85
N ASP A 108 5.75 4.98 -14.15
CA ASP A 108 4.72 5.85 -14.70
C ASP A 108 3.31 5.28 -14.45
N ASP A 109 3.16 3.95 -14.54
CA ASP A 109 1.91 3.25 -14.23
C ASP A 109 1.54 3.39 -12.75
N LEU A 110 2.53 3.29 -11.85
CA LEU A 110 2.31 3.49 -10.42
C LEU A 110 1.98 4.95 -10.10
N TYR A 111 2.60 5.91 -10.78
CA TYR A 111 2.26 7.33 -10.63
C TYR A 111 0.84 7.64 -11.13
N ALA A 112 0.42 7.03 -12.25
CA ALA A 112 -0.95 7.12 -12.72
C ALA A 112 -1.93 6.52 -11.70
N ALA A 113 -1.63 5.34 -11.15
CA ALA A 113 -2.43 4.72 -10.11
C ALA A 113 -2.52 5.58 -8.85
N ALA A 114 -1.44 6.26 -8.45
CA ALA A 114 -1.42 7.15 -7.30
C ALA A 114 -2.27 8.41 -7.51
N GLY A 115 -2.33 8.95 -8.74
CA GLY A 115 -3.17 10.09 -9.08
C GLY A 115 -4.67 9.80 -8.95
N GLU A 116 -5.06 8.56 -9.22
CA GLU A 116 -6.44 8.07 -9.10
C GLU A 116 -6.77 7.49 -7.71
N ALA A 117 -5.76 7.27 -6.86
CA ALA A 117 -5.96 6.70 -5.54
C ALA A 117 -6.77 7.63 -4.62
N PHE A 118 -7.53 7.01 -3.71
CA PHE A 118 -8.33 7.70 -2.70
C PHE A 118 -7.45 8.51 -1.74
N ALA A 119 -6.30 7.96 -1.37
CA ALA A 119 -5.28 8.63 -0.56
C ALA A 119 -3.89 8.04 -0.81
N VAL A 120 -2.87 8.80 -0.42
CA VAL A 120 -1.48 8.37 -0.31
C VAL A 120 -1.06 8.50 1.15
N ILE A 121 -0.42 7.47 1.70
CA ILE A 121 0.18 7.48 3.03
C ILE A 121 1.69 7.43 2.85
N ARG A 122 2.37 8.53 3.14
CA ARG A 122 3.83 8.61 3.09
C ARG A 122 4.43 8.06 4.39
N THR A 123 5.24 7.03 4.28
CA THR A 123 5.91 6.38 5.42
C THR A 123 7.35 6.87 5.60
N GLY A 124 8.04 6.33 6.59
CA GLY A 124 9.48 6.51 6.80
C GLY A 124 10.37 5.49 6.07
N GLU A 125 9.81 4.64 5.20
CA GLU A 125 10.57 3.63 4.47
C GLU A 125 11.64 4.28 3.58
N LEU A 126 12.90 3.89 3.78
CA LEU A 126 14.05 4.46 3.08
C LEU A 126 14.53 3.60 1.91
N ARG A 127 14.06 2.34 1.80
CA ARG A 127 14.33 1.52 0.64
C ARG A 127 13.59 2.10 -0.57
N ALA A 128 14.33 2.38 -1.64
CA ALA A 128 13.75 2.85 -2.90
C ALA A 128 12.76 1.82 -3.46
N PHE A 129 11.84 2.30 -4.30
CA PHE A 129 10.78 1.48 -4.92
C PHE A 129 9.81 0.86 -3.88
N GLY A 130 9.78 1.40 -2.66
CA GLY A 130 8.90 0.96 -1.58
C GLY A 130 7.51 1.53 -1.64
N ASN A 131 6.93 1.52 -2.85
CA ASN A 131 5.60 2.06 -3.11
C ASN A 131 4.64 0.92 -3.41
N LEU A 132 3.53 0.89 -2.69
CA LEU A 132 2.54 -0.16 -2.74
C LEU A 132 1.16 0.45 -2.95
N VAL A 133 0.45 -0.04 -3.96
CA VAL A 133 -0.97 0.22 -4.17
C VAL A 133 -1.74 -0.92 -3.52
N LEU A 134 -2.64 -0.62 -2.60
CA LEU A 134 -3.61 -1.58 -2.02
C LEU A 134 -5.01 -1.23 -2.54
N ARG A 135 -5.78 -2.22 -3.01
CA ARG A 135 -7.16 -2.00 -3.46
C ARG A 135 -8.15 -2.66 -2.53
N LYS A 136 -9.20 -1.91 -2.14
CA LYS A 136 -10.24 -2.40 -1.23
C LYS A 136 -11.17 -3.38 -1.95
N GLY A 137 -11.25 -4.58 -1.40
CA GLY A 137 -12.21 -5.61 -1.81
C GLY A 137 -13.58 -5.42 -1.18
N LEU A 138 -14.43 -6.44 -1.35
CA LEU A 138 -15.73 -6.49 -0.70
C LEU A 138 -15.55 -6.83 0.78
N ALA A 139 -16.07 -5.98 1.67
CA ALA A 139 -16.24 -6.35 3.07
C ALA A 139 -17.36 -7.38 3.18
N VAL A 140 -17.02 -8.59 3.62
CA VAL A 140 -18.02 -9.61 3.97
C VAL A 140 -18.57 -9.28 5.35
N PRO A 141 -19.90 -9.32 5.56
CA PRO A 141 -20.47 -9.13 6.88
C PRO A 141 -19.87 -10.13 7.87
N LEU A 142 -19.50 -9.65 9.07
CA LEU A 142 -19.21 -10.55 10.17
C LEU A 142 -20.47 -11.39 10.42
N GLN A 143 -20.32 -12.71 10.42
CA GLN A 143 -21.34 -13.60 10.98
C GLN A 143 -21.32 -13.38 12.49
N LEU A 144 -22.20 -12.49 12.97
CA LEU A 144 -22.45 -12.23 14.38
C LEU A 144 -23.38 -13.30 14.97
#